data_AF-A0A962W116-F1
#
_entry.id   AF-A0A962W116-F1
#
_cell.length_a   1.000
_cell.length_b   1.000
_cell.length_c   1.000
_cell.angle_alpha   90.00
_cell.angle_beta   90.00
_cell.angle_gamma   90.00
#
_symmetry.space_group_name_H-M   'P 1'
#
loop_
_entity.id
_entity.type
_entity.pdbx_description
1 polymer ?
#
loop_
_entity_poly.entity_id
_entity_poly.type
_entity_poly.pdbx_seq_one_letter_code
_entity_poly.pdbx_strand_id
1 'polypeptide(L)'
;GLLRAQMENLALEVQRSLDYFESQYAIGAVDQLSVIVCNDTLFDAFSAVAKLFLTVPTTRFSFSALTVPEGTEMQTLGRGVTAVGAAMRGLAWVA
;
A
#
# COMPACT_ATOMS: atom_id res chain seq x y z
N GLY A 1 -6.45 -14.32 -17.67
CA GLY A 1 -7.22 -15.02 -16.62
C GLY A 1 -7.96 -14.03 -15.76
N LEU A 2 -9.02 -14.45 -15.07
CA LEU A 2 -9.91 -13.58 -14.29
C LEU A 2 -9.16 -12.66 -13.30
N LEU A 3 -8.19 -13.21 -12.56
CA LEU A 3 -7.38 -12.45 -11.60
C LEU A 3 -6.64 -11.27 -12.25
N ARG A 4 -6.05 -11.46 -13.44
CA ARG A 4 -5.34 -10.39 -14.16
C ARG A 4 -6.27 -9.23 -14.52
N ALA A 5 -7.45 -9.54 -15.05
CA ALA A 5 -8.45 -8.52 -15.39
C ALA A 5 -8.94 -7.76 -14.14
N GLN A 6 -9.10 -8.45 -13.00
CA GLN A 6 -9.42 -7.79 -11.73
C GLN A 6 -8.31 -6.83 -11.28
N MET A 7 -7.04 -7.23 -11.39
CA MET A 7 -5.90 -6.36 -11.06
C MET A 7 -5.77 -5.18 -12.03
N GLU A 8 -6.07 -5.36 -13.32
CA GLU A 8 -6.11 -4.27 -14.32
C GLU A 8 -7.17 -3.23 -13.97
N ASN A 9 -8.38 -3.67 -13.64
CA ASN A 9 -9.44 -2.77 -13.21
C ASN A 9 -9.06 -2.02 -11.92
N LEU A 10 -8.46 -2.71 -10.96
CA LEU A 10 -7.98 -2.07 -9.73
C LEU A 10 -6.89 -1.03 -10.01
N ALA A 11 -5.90 -1.35 -10.84
CA ALA A 11 -4.82 -0.43 -11.18
C ALA A 11 -5.35 0.82 -11.91
N LEU A 12 -6.30 0.65 -12.83
CA LEU A 12 -6.95 1.78 -13.50
C LEU A 12 -7.70 2.69 -12.52
N GLU A 13 -8.42 2.11 -11.56
CA GLU A 13 -9.13 2.90 -10.55
C GLU A 13 -8.16 3.63 -9.61
N VAL A 14 -7.05 2.97 -9.24
CA VAL A 14 -5.97 3.62 -8.47
C VAL A 14 -5.38 4.79 -9.24
N GLN A 15 -5.06 4.64 -10.53
CA GLN A 15 -4.54 5.75 -11.35
C GLN A 15 -5.52 6.92 -11.40
N ARG A 16 -6.82 6.66 -11.59
CA ARG A 16 -7.84 7.73 -11.57
C ARG A 16 -7.88 8.46 -10.23
N SER A 17 -7.71 7.74 -9.12
CA SER A 17 -7.64 8.38 -7.81
C SER A 17 -6.39 9.24 -7.64
N LEU A 18 -5.25 8.84 -8.23
CA LEU A 18 -4.03 9.64 -8.24
C LEU A 18 -4.19 10.90 -9.09
N ASP A 19 -4.73 10.76 -10.31
CA ASP A 19 -5.00 11.88 -11.22
C ASP A 19 -5.96 12.89 -10.57
N TYR A 20 -7.01 12.39 -9.90
CA TYR A 20 -7.95 13.24 -9.16
C TYR A 20 -7.26 13.99 -8.03
N PHE A 21 -6.44 13.30 -7.22
CA PHE A 21 -5.68 13.94 -6.14
C PHE A 21 -4.77 15.05 -6.66
N GLU A 22 -4.01 14.81 -7.72
CA GLU A 22 -3.14 15.80 -8.34
C GLU A 22 -3.94 17.02 -8.83
N SER A 23 -5.11 16.78 -9.45
CA SER A 23 -6.00 17.84 -9.93
C SER A 23 -6.58 18.73 -8.83
N GLN A 24 -6.84 18.17 -7.65
CA GLN A 24 -7.54 18.89 -6.56
C GLN A 24 -6.58 19.72 -5.71
N TYR A 25 -5.40 19.19 -5.43
CA TYR A 25 -4.54 19.76 -4.38
C TYR A 25 -3.33 20.54 -4.92
N ALA A 26 -3.05 20.51 -6.23
CA ALA A 26 -1.94 21.23 -6.88
C ALA A 26 -0.55 21.04 -6.21
N ILE A 27 -0.41 19.99 -5.40
CA ILE A 27 0.80 19.61 -4.67
C ILE A 27 1.72 18.70 -5.49
N GLY A 28 1.38 18.48 -6.76
CA GLY A 28 2.11 17.63 -7.69
C GLY A 28 1.74 16.16 -7.56
N ALA A 29 2.31 15.35 -8.45
CA ALA A 29 2.19 13.89 -8.43
C ALA A 29 2.78 13.30 -7.15
N VAL A 30 2.19 12.21 -6.66
CA VAL A 30 2.75 11.46 -5.54
C VAL A 30 4.02 10.71 -5.98
N ASP A 31 4.99 10.58 -5.09
CA ASP A 31 6.28 9.93 -5.44
C ASP A 31 6.19 8.40 -5.51
N GLN A 32 5.27 7.79 -4.76
CA GLN A 32 5.19 6.33 -4.61
C GLN A 32 3.83 5.89 -4.06
N LEU A 33 3.38 4.71 -4.52
CA LEU A 33 2.27 3.96 -3.91
C LEU A 33 2.82 2.86 -2.99
N SER A 34 2.49 2.91 -1.70
CA SER A 34 2.76 1.82 -0.75
C SER A 34 1.50 0.96 -0.54
N VAL A 35 1.61 -0.35 -0.76
CA VAL A 35 0.47 -1.28 -0.71
C VAL A 35 0.61 -2.23 0.47
N ILE A 36 -0.44 -2.29 1.30
CA ILE A 36 -0.56 -3.26 2.39
C ILE A 36 -1.45 -4.40 1.92
N VAL A 37 -0.89 -5.61 1.87
CA VAL A 37 -1.63 -6.82 1.48
C VAL A 37 -1.09 -8.03 2.21
N CYS A 38 -2.00 -8.91 2.60
CA CYS A 38 -1.71 -10.04 3.47
C CYS A 38 -1.29 -11.30 2.71
N ASN A 39 -1.30 -11.25 1.38
CA ASN A 39 -1.03 -12.40 0.51
C ASN A 39 -0.05 -11.98 -0.59
N ASP A 40 1.06 -12.71 -0.68
CA ASP A 40 2.17 -12.41 -1.58
C ASP A 40 1.76 -12.57 -3.05
N THR A 41 1.02 -13.63 -3.38
CA THR A 41 0.51 -13.86 -4.73
C THR A 41 -0.38 -12.72 -5.22
N LEU A 42 -1.21 -12.15 -4.34
CA LEU A 42 -2.04 -10.99 -4.68
C LEU A 42 -1.20 -9.73 -4.86
N PHE A 43 -0.18 -9.53 -4.02
CA PHE A 43 0.76 -8.43 -4.20
C PHE A 43 1.46 -8.52 -5.56
N ASP A 44 2.02 -9.68 -5.89
CA ASP A 44 2.78 -9.88 -7.11
C ASP A 44 1.91 -9.71 -8.35
N ALA A 45 0.68 -10.25 -8.31
CA ALA A 45 -0.29 -10.08 -9.39
C ALA A 45 -0.66 -8.60 -9.60
N PHE A 46 -0.89 -7.85 -8.51
CA PHE A 46 -1.16 -6.42 -8.60
C PHE A 46 0.07 -5.64 -9.08
N SER A 47 1.24 -5.89 -8.49
CA SER A 47 2.50 -5.20 -8.81
C SER A 47 2.88 -5.36 -10.28
N ALA A 48 2.69 -6.55 -10.86
CA ALA A 48 2.94 -6.81 -12.27
C ALA A 48 2.08 -5.93 -13.19
N VAL A 49 0.82 -5.69 -12.81
CA VAL A 49 -0.10 -4.84 -13.57
C VAL A 49 0.14 -3.36 -13.28
N ALA A 50 0.34 -2.99 -12.02
CA ALA A 50 0.56 -1.62 -11.60
C ALA A 50 1.74 -0.96 -12.35
N LYS A 51 2.82 -1.71 -12.63
CA LYS A 51 3.96 -1.23 -13.44
C LYS A 51 3.60 -0.80 -14.87
N LEU A 52 2.47 -1.26 -15.40
CA LEU A 52 2.02 -0.93 -16.76
C LEU A 52 1.04 0.25 -16.78
N PHE A 53 0.29 0.44 -15.70
CA PHE A 53 -0.84 1.37 -15.66
C PHE A 53 -0.63 2.57 -14.75
N LEU A 54 0.18 2.43 -13.70
CA LEU A 54 0.42 3.50 -12.75
C LEU A 54 1.60 4.38 -13.18
N THR A 55 1.43 5.69 -13.01
CA THR A 55 2.51 6.66 -13.24
C THR A 55 3.55 6.69 -12.12
N VAL A 56 3.27 6.02 -11.00
CA VAL A 56 4.10 6.03 -9.79
C VAL A 56 4.61 4.64 -9.43
N PRO A 57 5.83 4.53 -8.88
CA PRO A 57 6.36 3.27 -8.37
C PRO A 57 5.43 2.64 -7.33
N THR A 58 5.18 1.33 -7.45
CA THR A 58 4.42 0.55 -6.47
C THR A 58 5.36 -0.27 -5.60
N THR A 59 5.24 -0.13 -4.29
CA THR A 59 6.03 -0.87 -3.31
C THR A 59 5.14 -1.57 -2.30
N ARG A 60 5.67 -2.63 -1.69
CA ARG A 60 5.02 -3.28 -0.58
C ARG A 60 5.31 -2.51 0.69
N PHE A 61 4.27 -2.17 1.43
CA PHE A 61 4.43 -1.62 2.76
C PHE A 61 5.09 -2.65 3.69
N SER A 62 6.04 -2.19 4.50
CA SER A 62 6.82 -3.03 5.42
C SER A 62 6.82 -2.43 6.82
N PHE A 63 6.74 -3.29 7.83
CA PHE A 63 6.91 -2.92 9.23
C PHE A 63 8.37 -3.00 9.70
N SER A 64 9.34 -3.04 8.79
CA SER A 64 10.77 -3.20 9.11
C SER A 64 11.35 -2.10 10.01
N ALA A 65 10.69 -0.94 10.09
CA ALA A 65 11.07 0.13 11.02
C ALA A 65 10.54 -0.07 12.45
N LEU A 66 9.66 -1.06 12.68
CA LEU A 66 9.13 -1.39 14.00
C LEU A 66 9.89 -2.58 14.60
N THR A 67 10.14 -2.51 15.90
CA THR A 67 10.57 -3.69 16.65
C THR A 67 9.35 -4.58 16.84
N VAL A 68 9.32 -5.71 16.13
CA VAL A 68 8.22 -6.67 16.20
C VAL A 68 8.65 -7.85 17.09
N PRO A 69 7.83 -8.27 18.07
CA PRO A 69 8.15 -9.42 18.92
C PRO A 69 8.41 -10.70 18.12
N GLU A 70 9.34 -11.52 18.61
CA GLU A 70 9.65 -12.82 18.01
C GLU A 70 8.39 -13.70 17.89
N GLY A 71 8.27 -14.41 16.76
CA GLY A 71 7.10 -15.23 16.46
C GLY A 71 5.88 -14.49 15.89
N THR A 72 5.95 -13.17 15.73
CA THR A 72 4.86 -12.41 15.09
C THR A 72 4.87 -12.62 13.58
N GLU A 73 3.75 -13.10 13.04
CA GLU A 73 3.56 -13.22 11.59
C GLU A 73 3.27 -11.86 10.95
N MET A 74 4.09 -11.46 9.98
CA MET A 74 3.93 -10.18 9.27
C MET A 74 2.60 -10.05 8.53
N GLN A 75 2.02 -11.16 8.07
CA GLN A 75 0.69 -11.17 7.46
C GLN A 75 -0.39 -10.76 8.46
N THR A 76 -0.30 -11.24 9.70
CA THR A 76 -1.23 -10.89 10.78
C THR A 76 -1.08 -9.42 11.16
N LEU A 77 0.16 -8.92 11.21
CA LEU A 77 0.43 -7.49 11.44
C LEU A 77 -0.13 -6.61 10.32
N GLY A 78 -0.01 -7.02 9.06
CA GLY A 78 -0.59 -6.34 7.91
C GLY A 78 -2.12 -6.20 7.99
N ARG A 79 -2.83 -7.24 8.45
CA ARG A 79 -4.29 -7.16 8.70
C ARG A 79 -4.65 -6.16 9.79
N GLY A 80 -3.77 -6.02 10.77
CA GLY A 80 -3.93 -5.14 11.92
C GLY A 80 -3.34 -3.75 11.75
N VAL A 81 -2.91 -3.33 10.55
CA VAL A 81 -2.16 -2.07 10.36
C VAL A 81 -2.89 -0.84 10.92
N THR A 82 -4.22 -0.79 10.81
CA THR A 82 -5.03 0.29 11.38
C THR A 82 -5.02 0.25 12.91
N ALA A 83 -5.03 -0.95 13.52
CA ALA A 83 -4.92 -1.12 14.96
C ALA A 83 -3.52 -0.74 15.46
N VAL A 84 -2.46 -1.10 14.71
CA VAL A 84 -1.08 -0.66 14.97
C VAL A 84 -1.00 0.87 14.95
N GLY A 85 -1.50 1.50 13.88
CA GLY A 85 -1.54 2.96 13.76
C GLY A 85 -2.37 3.62 14.88
N ALA A 86 -3.47 2.99 15.29
CA ALA A 86 -4.29 3.48 16.40
C ALA A 86 -3.55 3.42 17.75
N ALA A 87 -2.83 2.32 18.02
CA ALA A 87 -2.03 2.17 19.23
C ALA A 87 -0.87 3.18 19.27
N MET A 88 -0.23 3.43 18.12
CA MET A 88 0.85 4.42 18.00
C MET A 88 0.40 5.85 18.35
N ARG A 89 -0.88 6.21 18.20
CA ARG A 89 -1.39 7.54 18.59
C ARG A 89 -1.24 7.84 20.09
N GLY A 90 -1.18 6.80 20.93
CA GLY A 90 -0.96 6.95 22.37
C GLY A 90 0.51 7.10 22.77
N LEU A 91 1.45 6.92 21.84
CA LEU A 91 2.86 7.13 22.08
C LEU A 91 3.13 8.63 21.99
N ALA A 92 3.73 9.21 23.04
CA ALA A 92 4.29 10.56 22.93
C ALA A 92 5.34 10.50 21.83
N TRP A 93 5.11 11.21 20.73
CA TRP A 93 6.12 11.37 19.69
C TRP A 93 7.36 11.91 20.37
N VAL A 94 8.44 11.12 20.38
CA VAL A 94 9.71 11.52 20.97
C VAL A 94 10.13 12.81 20.25
N ALA A 95 10.15 13.91 21.01
CA ALA A 95 10.65 15.21 20.57
C ALA A 95 12.14 15.15 20.27
#